data_AF-A0A0R0KAE9-F1
#
_entry.id   AF-A0A0R0KAE9-F1
#
_cell.length_a   1.000
_cell.length_b   1.000
_cell.length_c   1.000
_cell.angle_alpha   90.00
_cell.angle_beta   90.00
_cell.angle_gamma   90.00
#
_symmetry.space_group_name_H-M   'P 1'
#
loop_
_entity.id
_entity.type
_entity.pdbx_description
1 polymer ?
#
loop_
_entity_poly.entity_id
_entity_poly.type
_entity_poly.pdbx_seq_one_letter_code
_entity_poly.pdbx_strand_id
1 'polypeptide(L)'
;MLYRSPRCSHCSVCDNCVERFDLHCPWVGHCIGLRNYRFYYMFVFSATLLCLYVHGFCWVYIKRIMDSEEISIWKAMIKTPASIALIIYSFISVWFVGGLTVFHTYLISKNQSTYENFRYRYDQQSNPYNKGVAANFREIFCSCIPPSKNNVRSKIPIPKEPSDSSRRRVVKSLSPMMRKTAGDL
;
A
#
# COMPACT_ATOMS: atom_id res chain seq x y z
N MET A 1 17.15 -8.56 19.56
CA MET A 1 17.20 -8.74 18.09
C MET A 1 16.03 -9.64 17.70
N LEU A 2 15.03 -9.13 16.96
CA LEU A 2 13.92 -9.96 16.46
C LEU A 2 14.35 -10.59 15.13
N TYR A 3 14.26 -11.92 15.03
CA TYR A 3 14.50 -12.62 13.77
C TYR A 3 13.41 -12.25 12.75
N ARG A 4 13.80 -11.97 11.50
CA ARG A 4 12.90 -11.63 10.40
C ARG A 4 13.13 -12.59 9.25
N SER A 5 12.05 -13.02 8.59
CA SER A 5 12.16 -13.84 7.38
C SER A 5 12.91 -13.09 6.27
N PRO A 6 13.50 -13.80 5.29
CA PRO A 6 14.13 -13.17 4.14
C PRO A 6 13.17 -12.19 3.44
N ARG A 7 13.69 -11.03 3.00
CA ARG A 7 12.95 -9.91 2.38
C ARG A 7 11.88 -9.25 3.28
N CYS A 8 11.78 -9.62 4.55
CA CYS A 8 10.89 -8.96 5.50
C CYS A 8 11.57 -7.71 6.08
N SER A 9 10.83 -6.61 6.13
CA SER A 9 11.27 -5.36 6.76
C SER A 9 10.21 -4.82 7.71
N HIS A 10 10.65 -4.17 8.78
CA HIS A 10 9.76 -3.51 9.72
C HIS A 10 9.43 -2.11 9.22
N CYS A 11 8.14 -1.79 9.15
CA CYS A 11 7.65 -0.45 8.87
C CYS A 11 7.36 0.25 10.20
N SER A 12 8.11 1.30 10.51
CA SER A 12 7.90 2.11 11.73
C SER A 12 6.59 2.90 11.70
N VAL A 13 6.08 3.27 10.52
CA VAL A 13 4.83 4.03 10.37
C VAL A 13 3.62 3.17 10.75
N CYS A 14 3.62 1.90 10.35
CA CYS A 14 2.54 0.96 10.68
C CYS A 14 2.84 0.10 11.93
N ASP A 15 4.02 0.27 12.53
CA ASP A 15 4.56 -0.55 13.61
C ASP A 15 4.38 -2.07 13.40
N ASN A 16 4.70 -2.54 12.19
CA ASN A 16 4.57 -3.96 11.85
C ASN A 16 5.65 -4.45 10.88
N CYS A 17 5.90 -5.75 10.91
CA CYS A 17 6.82 -6.41 9.99
C CYS A 17 6.05 -6.93 8.77
N VAL A 18 6.53 -6.59 7.57
CA VAL A 18 5.87 -6.92 6.31
C VAL A 18 6.77 -7.82 5.47
N GLU A 19 6.25 -8.97 5.06
CA GLU A 19 6.97 -9.90 4.18
C GLU A 19 7.04 -9.36 2.76
N ARG A 20 8.21 -9.51 2.11
CA ARG A 20 8.51 -8.90 0.81
C ARG A 20 8.10 -7.43 0.79
N PHE A 21 8.60 -6.67 1.75
CA PHE A 21 8.23 -5.26 1.92
C PHE A 21 8.63 -4.44 0.69
N ASP A 22 7.69 -3.66 0.17
CA ASP A 22 7.91 -2.73 -0.93
C ASP A 22 8.08 -1.30 -0.43
N LEU A 23 7.03 -0.76 0.21
CA LEU A 23 7.01 0.56 0.82
C LEU A 23 5.77 0.73 1.73
N HIS A 24 5.78 1.77 2.56
CA HIS A 24 4.55 2.31 3.14
C HIS A 24 4.00 3.37 2.18
N CYS A 25 2.77 3.21 1.70
CA CYS A 25 2.17 4.13 0.73
C CYS A 25 1.19 5.08 1.45
N PRO A 26 1.50 6.38 1.58
CA PRO A 26 0.59 7.34 2.22
C PRO A 26 -0.74 7.47 1.50
N TRP A 27 -0.75 7.31 0.17
CA TRP A 27 -1.95 7.44 -0.67
C TRP A 27 -2.98 6.32 -0.46
N VAL A 28 -2.50 5.11 -0.15
CA VAL A 28 -3.37 3.95 0.14
C VAL A 28 -3.53 3.76 1.65
N GLY A 29 -2.69 4.41 2.47
CA GLY A 29 -2.77 4.38 3.93
C GLY A 29 -2.29 3.08 4.57
N HIS A 30 -1.54 2.23 3.85
CA HIS A 30 -1.00 1.00 4.40
C HIS A 30 0.30 0.55 3.72
N CYS A 31 0.97 -0.45 4.31
CA CYS A 31 2.15 -1.06 3.71
C CYS A 31 1.81 -1.91 2.49
N ILE A 32 2.67 -1.85 1.48
CA ILE A 32 2.64 -2.72 0.32
C ILE A 32 3.71 -3.81 0.49
N GLY A 33 3.33 -5.06 0.24
CA GLY A 33 4.22 -6.22 0.33
C GLY A 33 3.58 -7.48 -0.27
N LEU A 34 4.04 -8.65 0.15
CA LEU A 34 3.76 -9.94 -0.52
C LEU A 34 2.28 -10.18 -0.84
N ARG A 35 1.38 -9.90 0.10
CA ARG A 35 -0.04 -10.28 0.00
C ARG A 35 -0.90 -9.29 -0.80
N ASN A 36 -0.46 -8.05 -0.99
CA ASN A 36 -1.24 -7.00 -1.65
C ASN A 36 -0.55 -6.35 -2.86
N TYR A 37 0.73 -6.63 -3.10
CA TYR A 37 1.50 -6.04 -4.20
C TYR A 37 0.81 -6.18 -5.57
N ARG A 38 0.20 -7.34 -5.85
CA ARG A 38 -0.54 -7.56 -7.11
C ARG A 38 -1.68 -6.55 -7.32
N PHE A 39 -2.44 -6.26 -6.26
CA PHE A 39 -3.58 -5.34 -6.34
C PHE A 39 -3.10 -3.90 -6.44
N TYR A 40 -2.04 -3.56 -5.70
CA TYR A 40 -1.40 -2.26 -5.81
C TYR A 40 -0.90 -1.98 -7.23
N TYR A 41 -0.17 -2.92 -7.84
CA TYR A 41 0.27 -2.78 -9.23
C TYR A 41 -0.91 -2.64 -10.18
N MET A 42 -1.94 -3.49 -10.08
CA MET A 42 -3.12 -3.41 -10.96
C MET A 42 -3.87 -2.09 -10.81
N PHE A 43 -3.93 -1.53 -9.60
CA PHE A 43 -4.49 -0.21 -9.34
C PHE A 43 -3.69 0.91 -10.03
N VAL A 44 -2.36 0.91 -9.88
CA VAL A 44 -1.50 1.90 -10.54
C VAL A 44 -1.56 1.77 -12.07
N PHE A 45 -1.52 0.53 -12.58
CA PHE A 45 -1.62 0.25 -14.01
C PHE A 45 -2.97 0.69 -14.60
N SER A 46 -4.09 0.36 -13.95
CA SER A 46 -5.41 0.76 -14.43
C SER A 46 -5.63 2.28 -14.34
N ALA A 47 -5.08 2.94 -13.31
CA ALA A 47 -5.08 4.39 -13.21
C ALA A 47 -4.29 5.05 -14.36
N THR A 48 -3.15 4.49 -14.76
CA THR A 48 -2.40 4.95 -15.95
C THR A 48 -3.24 4.79 -17.22
N LEU A 49 -3.87 3.62 -17.41
CA LEU A 49 -4.74 3.38 -18.56
C LEU A 49 -5.92 4.36 -18.59
N LEU A 50 -6.53 4.64 -17.44
CA LEU A 50 -7.61 5.63 -17.32
C LEU A 50 -7.13 7.04 -17.69
N CYS A 51 -5.94 7.44 -17.23
CA CYS A 51 -5.39 8.75 -17.58
C CYS A 51 -5.14 8.86 -19.09
N LEU A 52 -4.54 7.83 -19.72
CA LEU A 52 -4.32 7.80 -21.16
C LEU A 52 -5.64 7.80 -21.95
N TYR A 53 -6.62 7.03 -21.48
CA TYR A 53 -7.96 6.97 -22.07
C TYR A 53 -8.62 8.35 -22.05
N VAL A 54 -8.72 8.99 -20.88
CA VAL A 54 -9.32 10.33 -20.74
C VAL A 54 -8.58 11.36 -21.59
N HIS A 55 -7.24 11.31 -21.60
CA HIS A 55 -6.42 12.22 -22.39
C HIS A 55 -6.71 12.07 -23.89
N GLY A 56 -6.68 10.83 -24.40
CA GLY A 56 -6.97 10.55 -25.80
C GLY A 56 -8.40 10.93 -26.20
N PHE A 57 -9.40 10.62 -25.38
CA PHE A 57 -10.79 10.95 -25.66
C PHE A 57 -11.06 12.46 -25.62
N CYS A 58 -10.35 13.22 -24.79
CA CYS A 58 -10.43 14.68 -24.82
C CYS A 58 -9.92 15.25 -26.15
N TRP A 59 -8.82 14.72 -26.70
CA TRP A 59 -8.34 15.11 -28.02
C TRP A 59 -9.30 14.72 -29.14
N VAL A 60 -9.87 13.52 -29.09
CA VAL A 60 -10.91 13.08 -30.05
C VAL A 60 -12.13 14.01 -29.98
N TYR A 61 -12.58 14.36 -28.78
CA TYR A 61 -13.72 15.26 -28.59
C TYR A 61 -13.46 16.66 -29.15
N ILE A 62 -12.29 17.25 -28.89
CA ILE A 62 -11.90 18.55 -29.48
C ILE A 62 -11.87 18.46 -31.00
N LYS A 63 -11.29 17.39 -31.57
CA LYS A 63 -11.25 17.17 -33.02
C LYS A 63 -12.65 17.09 -33.62
N ARG A 64 -13.56 16.33 -33.02
CA ARG A 64 -14.95 16.21 -33.49
C ARG A 64 -15.68 17.54 -33.53
N ILE A 65 -15.46 18.42 -32.54
CA ILE A 65 -16.06 19.76 -32.53
C ILE A 65 -15.45 20.63 -33.63
N MET A 66 -14.13 20.58 -33.76
CA MET A 66 -13.37 21.31 -34.77
C MET A 66 -13.90 21.00 -36.19
N ASP A 67 -14.10 19.72 -36.48
CA ASP A 67 -14.63 19.24 -37.76
C ASP A 67 -16.13 19.54 -37.91
N SER A 68 -16.93 19.44 -36.85
CA SER A 68 -18.39 19.67 -36.95
C SER A 68 -18.79 21.12 -37.18
N GLU A 69 -17.97 22.07 -36.73
CA GLU A 69 -18.26 23.50 -36.82
C GLU A 69 -17.29 24.25 -37.74
N GLU A 70 -16.34 23.56 -38.38
CA GLU A 70 -15.31 24.15 -39.24
C GLU A 70 -14.54 25.30 -38.54
N ILE A 71 -14.23 25.09 -37.24
CA ILE A 71 -13.54 26.09 -36.42
C ILE A 71 -12.09 25.72 -36.16
N SER A 72 -11.27 26.69 -35.75
CA SER A 72 -9.90 26.42 -35.32
C SER A 72 -9.84 25.69 -33.97
N ILE A 73 -8.73 25.00 -33.72
CA ILE A 73 -8.50 24.26 -32.47
C ILE A 73 -8.62 25.15 -31.22
N TRP A 74 -8.15 26.40 -31.29
CA TRP A 74 -8.23 27.36 -30.19
C TRP A 74 -9.69 27.71 -29.87
N LYS A 75 -10.52 27.91 -30.88
CA LYS A 75 -11.94 28.19 -30.71
C LYS A 75 -12.68 26.97 -30.15
N ALA A 76 -12.33 25.76 -30.60
CA ALA A 76 -12.89 24.51 -30.07
C ALA A 76 -12.53 24.30 -28.58
N MET A 77 -11.29 24.60 -28.20
CA MET A 77 -10.84 24.55 -26.81
C MET A 77 -11.56 25.58 -25.93
N ILE A 78 -11.73 26.83 -26.38
CA ILE A 78 -12.48 27.86 -25.64
C ILE A 78 -13.94 27.44 -25.41
N LYS A 79 -14.56 26.76 -26.38
CA LYS A 79 -15.92 26.20 -26.23
C LYS A 79 -16.00 25.05 -25.22
N THR A 80 -14.87 24.39 -24.91
CA THR A 80 -14.81 23.18 -24.09
C THR A 80 -13.80 23.29 -22.95
N PRO A 81 -13.97 24.25 -22.02
CA PRO A 81 -13.00 24.49 -20.94
C PRO A 81 -12.78 23.25 -20.05
N ALA A 82 -13.79 22.40 -19.89
CA ALA A 82 -13.68 21.14 -19.17
C ALA A 82 -12.65 20.18 -19.82
N SER A 83 -12.61 20.09 -21.15
CA SER A 83 -11.64 19.26 -21.87
C SER A 83 -10.22 19.78 -21.70
N ILE A 84 -10.02 21.11 -21.68
CA ILE A 84 -8.71 21.70 -21.38
C ILE A 84 -8.25 21.29 -19.97
N ALA A 85 -9.12 21.45 -18.96
CA ALA A 85 -8.80 21.08 -17.58
C ALA A 85 -8.44 19.59 -17.44
N LEU A 86 -9.22 18.71 -18.09
CA LEU A 86 -8.95 17.27 -18.11
C LEU A 86 -7.66 16.91 -18.87
N ILE A 87 -7.34 17.57 -19.97
CA ILE A 87 -6.08 17.37 -20.70
C ILE A 87 -4.88 17.74 -19.82
N ILE A 88 -4.91 18.90 -19.17
CA ILE A 88 -3.83 19.34 -18.28
C ILE A 88 -3.68 18.38 -17.09
N TYR A 89 -4.78 18.06 -16.41
CA TYR A 89 -4.79 17.15 -15.27
C TYR A 89 -4.29 15.75 -15.63
N SER A 90 -4.80 15.17 -16.73
CA SER A 90 -4.39 13.85 -17.20
C SER A 90 -2.93 13.83 -17.65
N PHE A 91 -2.45 14.88 -18.33
CA PHE A 91 -1.06 14.97 -18.75
C PHE A 91 -0.10 14.96 -17.57
N ILE A 92 -0.35 15.78 -16.53
CA ILE A 92 0.45 15.80 -15.31
C ILE A 92 0.37 14.43 -14.62
N SER A 93 -0.84 13.87 -14.47
CA SER A 93 -1.06 12.60 -13.80
C SER A 93 -0.34 11.43 -14.49
N VAL A 94 -0.24 11.41 -15.82
CA VAL A 94 0.47 10.37 -16.58
C VAL A 94 1.96 10.35 -16.24
N TRP A 95 2.62 11.49 -16.03
CA TRP A 95 4.03 11.51 -15.65
C TRP A 95 4.27 10.83 -14.29
N PHE A 96 3.38 11.05 -13.32
CA PHE A 96 3.50 10.44 -12.00
C PHE A 96 3.05 8.97 -11.99
N VAL A 97 1.80 8.68 -12.39
CA VAL A 97 1.22 7.34 -12.32
C VAL A 97 1.80 6.42 -13.40
N GLY A 98 2.02 6.94 -14.60
CA GLY A 98 2.67 6.21 -15.69
C GLY A 98 4.15 5.93 -15.41
N GLY A 99 4.89 6.92 -14.89
CA GLY A 99 6.27 6.71 -14.44
C GLY A 99 6.37 5.63 -13.35
N LEU A 100 5.47 5.67 -12.37
CA LEU A 100 5.37 4.64 -11.34
C LEU A 100 5.03 3.26 -11.93
N THR A 101 4.13 3.19 -12.91
CA THR A 101 3.81 1.95 -13.63
C THR A 101 5.06 1.36 -14.27
N VAL A 102 5.80 2.15 -15.08
CA VAL A 102 7.03 1.71 -15.75
C VAL A 102 8.05 1.21 -14.74
N PHE A 103 8.25 1.95 -13.65
CA PHE A 103 9.17 1.56 -12.58
C PHE A 103 8.77 0.22 -11.93
N HIS A 104 7.49 0.03 -11.59
CA HIS A 104 7.04 -1.24 -11.01
C HIS A 104 7.08 -2.38 -12.02
N THR A 105 6.82 -2.14 -13.31
CA THR A 105 7.02 -3.13 -14.38
C THR A 105 8.49 -3.57 -14.45
N TYR A 106 9.44 -2.64 -14.32
CA TYR A 106 10.87 -2.95 -14.21
C TYR A 106 11.18 -3.80 -12.96
N LEU A 107 10.67 -3.41 -11.80
CA LEU A 107 10.87 -4.15 -10.55
C LEU A 107 10.31 -5.59 -10.61
N ILE A 108 9.12 -5.77 -11.20
CA ILE A 108 8.52 -7.10 -11.44
C ILE A 108 9.43 -7.90 -12.37
N SER A 109 9.90 -7.31 -13.47
CA SER A 109 10.80 -7.97 -14.43
C SER A 109 12.07 -8.48 -13.78
N LYS A 110 12.57 -7.80 -12.74
CA LYS A 110 13.75 -8.19 -11.97
C LYS A 110 13.45 -8.95 -10.67
N ASN A 111 12.18 -9.22 -10.33
CA ASN A 111 11.73 -9.78 -9.04
C ASN A 111 12.32 -9.07 -7.81
N GLN A 112 12.30 -7.74 -7.83
CA GLN A 112 12.77 -6.89 -6.73
C GLN A 112 11.61 -6.07 -6.17
N SER A 113 11.68 -5.73 -4.89
CA SER A 113 10.82 -4.69 -4.32
C SER A 113 11.50 -3.32 -4.41
N THR A 114 10.70 -2.25 -4.33
CA THR A 114 11.17 -0.87 -4.27
C THR A 114 12.23 -0.71 -3.17
N TYR A 115 11.93 -1.22 -1.97
CA TYR A 115 12.86 -1.21 -0.84
C TYR A 115 14.20 -1.91 -1.13
N GLU A 116 14.18 -3.06 -1.81
CA GLU A 116 15.40 -3.78 -2.16
C GLU A 116 16.23 -3.07 -3.23
N ASN A 117 15.56 -2.46 -4.20
CA ASN A 117 16.20 -1.67 -5.24
C ASN A 117 16.88 -0.41 -4.66
N PHE A 118 16.19 0.36 -3.81
CA PHE A 118 16.75 1.54 -3.16
C PHE A 118 17.87 1.24 -2.15
N ARG A 119 17.93 0.01 -1.64
CA ARG A 119 19.04 -0.44 -0.79
C ARG A 119 20.16 -1.10 -1.58
N TYR A 120 20.12 -1.03 -2.91
CA TYR A 120 21.14 -1.59 -3.81
C TYR A 120 21.46 -3.06 -3.48
N ARG A 121 20.43 -3.81 -3.05
CA ARG A 121 20.59 -5.13 -2.42
C ARG A 121 21.25 -6.15 -3.34
N TYR A 122 21.14 -5.95 -4.65
CA TYR A 122 21.60 -6.86 -5.69
C TYR A 122 22.47 -6.15 -6.73
N ASP A 123 23.08 -5.02 -6.39
CA ASP A 123 23.97 -4.30 -7.32
C ASP A 123 25.31 -5.03 -7.50
N GLN A 124 25.81 -5.63 -6.42
CA GLN A 124 27.07 -6.40 -6.41
C GLN A 124 26.85 -7.92 -6.48
N GLN A 125 25.61 -8.39 -6.47
CA GLN A 125 25.27 -9.81 -6.37
C GLN A 125 24.09 -10.14 -7.28
N SER A 126 24.04 -11.36 -7.83
CA SER A 126 22.89 -11.81 -8.59
C SER A 126 21.64 -11.85 -7.70
N ASN A 127 20.49 -11.42 -8.22
CA ASN A 127 19.23 -11.53 -7.48
C ASN A 127 18.76 -13.00 -7.44
N PRO A 128 18.80 -13.69 -6.28
CA PRO A 128 18.43 -15.10 -6.18
C PRO A 128 16.92 -15.33 -6.40
N TYR A 129 16.11 -14.28 -6.34
CA TYR A 129 14.66 -14.36 -6.57
C TYR A 129 14.27 -14.19 -8.04
N ASN A 130 15.18 -13.75 -8.91
CA ASN A 130 14.89 -13.57 -10.32
C ASN A 130 14.82 -14.93 -11.04
N LYS A 131 13.65 -15.28 -11.56
CA LYS A 131 13.36 -16.54 -12.27
C LYS A 131 13.24 -16.36 -13.79
N GLY A 132 13.57 -15.17 -14.30
CA GLY A 132 13.30 -14.75 -15.68
C GLY A 132 11.97 -13.98 -15.80
N VAL A 133 11.88 -13.09 -16.80
CA VAL A 133 10.80 -12.10 -16.90
C VAL A 133 9.42 -12.74 -16.85
N ALA A 134 9.09 -13.68 -17.74
CA ALA A 134 7.78 -14.32 -17.78
C ALA A 134 7.43 -15.05 -16.46
N ALA A 135 8.39 -15.74 -15.85
CA ALA A 135 8.18 -16.45 -14.59
C ALA A 135 7.97 -15.48 -13.41
N ASN A 136 8.67 -14.34 -13.40
CA ASN A 136 8.48 -13.30 -12.40
C ASN A 136 7.09 -12.67 -12.49
N PHE A 137 6.62 -12.36 -13.70
CA PHE A 137 5.25 -11.88 -13.92
C PHE A 137 4.23 -12.93 -13.46
N ARG A 138 4.41 -14.20 -13.84
CA ARG A 138 3.53 -15.30 -13.39
C ARG A 138 3.51 -15.42 -11.87
N GLU A 139 4.65 -15.24 -11.19
CA GLU A 139 4.70 -15.25 -9.72
C GLU A 139 3.86 -14.12 -9.10
N ILE A 140 3.81 -12.93 -9.69
CA ILE A 140 3.01 -11.82 -9.16
C ILE A 140 1.52 -12.00 -9.43
N PHE A 141 1.15 -12.35 -10.66
CA PHE A 141 -0.25 -12.35 -11.10
C PHE A 141 -0.97 -13.68 -10.89
N CYS A 142 -0.24 -14.80 -10.91
CA CYS A 142 -0.82 -16.14 -10.92
C CYS A 142 -0.44 -16.99 -9.70
N SER A 143 0.15 -16.40 -8.65
CA SER A 143 0.39 -17.10 -7.38
C SER A 143 -0.78 -16.96 -6.41
N CYS A 144 -0.92 -17.95 -5.53
CA CYS A 144 -1.83 -17.88 -4.41
C CYS A 144 -1.35 -16.84 -3.39
N ILE A 145 -2.29 -16.05 -2.85
CA ILE A 145 -1.98 -15.14 -1.74
C ILE A 145 -1.71 -15.99 -0.50
N PRO A 146 -0.53 -15.88 0.14
CA PRO A 146 -0.26 -16.61 1.37
C PRO A 146 -1.15 -16.13 2.52
N PRO A 147 -1.52 -17.00 3.48
CA PRO A 147 -2.33 -16.62 4.62
C PRO A 147 -1.62 -15.58 5.50
N SER A 148 -2.40 -14.82 6.27
CA SER A 148 -1.85 -13.92 7.28
C SER A 148 -1.16 -14.72 8.38
N LYS A 149 0.07 -14.34 8.74
CA LYS A 149 0.75 -14.86 9.94
C LYS A 149 0.16 -14.31 11.25
N ASN A 150 -0.60 -13.22 11.16
CA ASN A 150 -1.30 -12.62 12.29
C ASN A 150 -2.75 -13.11 12.31
N ASN A 151 -3.18 -13.70 13.42
CA ASN A 151 -4.57 -14.08 13.64
C ASN A 151 -5.35 -12.90 14.22
N VAL A 152 -5.78 -11.97 13.36
CA VAL A 152 -6.53 -10.76 13.77
C VAL A 152 -7.89 -11.10 14.37
N ARG A 153 -8.40 -12.32 14.16
CA ARG A 153 -9.69 -12.78 14.68
C ARG A 153 -9.57 -13.64 15.94
N SER A 154 -8.37 -13.80 16.51
CA SER A 154 -8.22 -14.53 17.77
C SER A 154 -8.96 -13.81 18.89
N LYS A 155 -9.82 -14.52 19.63
CA LYS A 155 -10.46 -13.99 20.83
C LYS A 155 -9.39 -13.80 21.91
N ILE A 156 -9.22 -12.57 22.38
CA ILE A 156 -8.34 -12.27 23.51
C ILE A 156 -9.10 -12.61 24.79
N PRO A 157 -8.51 -13.35 25.74
CA PRO A 157 -9.11 -13.51 27.06
C PRO A 157 -9.28 -12.13 27.69
N ILE A 158 -10.52 -11.68 27.85
CA ILE A 158 -10.79 -10.51 28.67
C ILE A 158 -10.53 -10.95 30.11
N PRO A 159 -9.63 -10.29 30.86
CA PRO A 159 -9.49 -10.57 32.28
C PRO A 159 -10.87 -10.45 32.91
N LYS A 160 -11.37 -11.52 33.53
CA LYS A 160 -12.62 -11.43 34.30
C LYS A 160 -12.38 -10.41 35.39
N GLU A 161 -13.25 -9.40 35.52
CA GLU A 161 -13.26 -8.60 36.73
C GLU A 161 -13.40 -9.56 37.93
N PRO A 162 -12.71 -9.31 39.05
CA PRO A 162 -12.88 -10.11 40.24
C PRO A 162 -14.38 -10.15 40.58
N SER A 163 -14.94 -11.35 40.75
CA SER A 163 -16.30 -11.52 41.30
C SER A 163 -16.47 -10.70 42.59
N ASP A 164 -17.68 -10.21 42.92
CA ASP A 164 -17.89 -9.45 44.17
C ASP A 164 -17.38 -10.23 45.40
N SER A 165 -17.47 -11.55 45.39
CA SER A 165 -16.86 -12.41 46.43
C SER A 165 -15.33 -12.33 46.51
N SER A 166 -14.64 -12.27 45.37
CA SER A 166 -13.19 -12.10 45.30
C SER A 166 -12.77 -10.65 45.59
N ARG A 167 -13.56 -9.65 45.16
CA ARG A 167 -13.38 -8.24 45.51
C ARG A 167 -13.51 -8.04 47.02
N ARG A 168 -14.55 -8.62 47.66
CA ARG A 168 -14.71 -8.64 49.13
C ARG A 168 -13.59 -9.40 49.83
N ARG A 169 -13.07 -10.49 49.27
CA ARG A 169 -11.94 -11.23 49.86
C ARG A 169 -10.64 -10.42 49.80
N VAL A 170 -10.38 -9.71 48.70
CA VAL A 170 -9.24 -8.79 48.57
C VAL A 170 -9.38 -7.61 49.54
N VAL A 171 -10.56 -6.97 49.61
CA VAL A 171 -10.82 -5.88 50.58
C VAL A 171 -10.67 -6.36 52.02
N LYS A 172 -11.18 -7.57 52.37
CA LYS A 172 -10.96 -8.18 53.69
C LYS A 172 -9.50 -8.53 53.95
N SER A 173 -8.72 -8.87 52.94
CA SER A 173 -7.28 -9.13 53.08
C SER A 173 -6.47 -7.83 53.27
N LEU A 174 -6.93 -6.71 52.70
CA LEU A 174 -6.28 -5.40 52.83
C LEU A 174 -6.64 -4.69 54.13
N SER A 175 -7.84 -4.93 54.70
CA SER A 175 -8.30 -4.29 55.93
C SER A 175 -7.38 -4.50 57.16
N PRO A 176 -6.79 -5.69 57.40
CA PRO A 176 -5.77 -5.89 58.42
C PRO A 176 -4.45 -5.16 58.13
N MET A 177 -4.05 -5.02 56.86
CA MET A 177 -2.83 -4.29 56.49
C MET A 177 -2.98 -2.80 56.74
N MET A 178 -4.14 -2.21 56.43
CA MET A 178 -4.41 -0.79 56.73
C MET A 178 -4.45 -0.49 58.23
N ARG A 179 -4.86 -1.45 59.07
CA ARG A 179 -4.79 -1.29 60.54
C ARG A 179 -3.36 -1.33 61.08
N LYS A 180 -2.43 -2.03 60.43
CA LYS A 180 -1.03 -2.06 60.85
C LYS A 180 -0.29 -0.76 60.53
N THR A 181 -0.58 -0.12 59.40
CA THR A 181 0.05 1.16 59.05
C THR A 181 -0.42 2.35 59.89
N ALA A 182 -1.58 2.27 60.55
CA ALA A 182 -2.08 3.34 61.42
C ALA A 182 -1.52 3.31 62.86
N GLY A 183 -0.80 2.25 63.25
CA GLY A 183 -0.20 2.11 64.59
C GLY A 183 1.28 2.49 64.68
N ASP A 184 1.94 2.74 63.54
CA ASP A 184 3.39 2.99 63.45
C ASP A 184 3.71 4.43 63.02
N LEU A 185 2.93 5.41 63.50
CA LEU A 185 3.22 6.85 63.49
C LEU A 185 3.11 7.40 64.92
#